data_AF-A0A5A5TF74-F1
#
_entry.id   AF-A0A5A5TF74-F1
#
_cell.length_a   1.000
_cell.length_b   1.000
_cell.length_c   1.000
_cell.angle_alpha   90.00
_cell.angle_beta   90.00
_cell.angle_gamma   90.00
#
_symmetry.space_group_name_H-M   'P 1'
#
loop_
_entity.id
_entity.type
_entity.pdbx_description
1 polymer ?
#
loop_
_entity_poly.entity_id
_entity_poly.type
_entity_poly.pdbx_seq_one_letter_code
_entity_poly.pdbx_strand_id
1 'polypeptide(L)' 'MVIDDKPQILMDIKKIKGDTVTTLFVKQGKYADAGFSDGFVPDLTVEQIGDTRFITPEQFLHPQASAR' A
#
# COMPACT_ATOMS: atom_id res chain seq x y z
N MET A 1 8.05 0.01 6.44
CA MET A 1 6.78 -0.29 5.75
C MET A 1 5.62 -0.02 6.69
N VAL A 2 4.47 0.40 6.16
CA VAL A 2 3.19 0.47 6.87
C VAL A 2 2.16 -0.32 6.08
N ILE A 3 1.41 -1.19 6.75
CA ILE A 3 0.31 -1.99 6.19
C ILE A 3 -0.99 -1.53 6.84
N ASP A 4 -1.98 -1.13 6.04
CA ASP A 4 -3.26 -0.65 6.56
C ASP A 4 -4.39 -0.86 5.52
N ASP A 5 -5.63 -1.00 5.98
CA ASP A 5 -6.84 -1.10 5.15
C ASP A 5 -7.48 0.28 4.89
N LYS A 6 -6.94 1.37 5.46
CA LYS A 6 -7.43 2.74 5.27
C LYS A 6 -6.55 3.52 4.30
N PRO A 7 -7.04 3.79 3.07
CA PRO A 7 -6.30 4.54 2.05
C PRO A 7 -5.78 5.90 2.54
N GLN A 8 -6.61 6.63 3.30
CA GLN A 8 -6.28 7.96 3.80
C GLN A 8 -5.08 7.95 4.76
N ILE A 9 -4.99 6.95 5.65
CA ILE A 9 -3.87 6.83 6.59
C ILE A 9 -2.56 6.61 5.82
N LEU A 10 -2.59 5.71 4.83
CA LEU A 10 -1.42 5.43 3.98
C LEU A 10 -0.97 6.68 3.21
N MET A 11 -1.93 7.45 2.65
CA MET A 11 -1.62 8.71 1.98
C MET A 11 -0.96 9.73 2.91
N ASP A 12 -1.52 9.93 4.10
CA ASP A 12 -1.01 10.93 5.03
C ASP A 12 0.39 10.54 5.54
N ILE A 13 0.62 9.25 5.78
CA ILE A 13 1.95 8.72 6.09
C ILE A 13 2.92 8.95 4.94
N LYS A 14 2.53 8.65 3.70
CA LYS A 14 3.38 8.85 2.51
C LYS A 14 3.71 10.32 2.30
N LYS A 15 2.77 11.24 2.52
CA LYS A 15 3.00 12.69 2.45
C LYS A 15 4.06 13.17 3.45
N ILE A 16 4.05 12.61 4.67
CA ILE A 16 5.00 13.02 5.73
C ILE A 16 6.38 12.38 5.54
N LYS A 17 6.42 11.11 5.12
CA LYS A 17 7.64 10.30 5.10
C LYS A 17 8.29 10.16 3.72
N GLY A 18 7.58 10.49 2.64
CA GLY A 18 8.06 10.34 1.28
C GLY A 18 8.56 8.92 0.99
N ASP A 19 9.74 8.82 0.38
CA ASP A 19 10.33 7.53 -0.03
C ASP A 19 10.98 6.75 1.12
N THR A 20 11.00 7.29 2.35
CA THR A 20 11.52 6.56 3.53
C THR A 20 10.53 5.51 4.07
N VAL A 21 9.33 5.44 3.50
CA VAL A 21 8.30 4.48 3.85
C VAL A 21 7.71 3.83 2.59
N THR A 22 7.53 2.51 2.67
CA THR A 22 6.67 1.75 1.76
C THR A 22 5.26 1.64 2.37
N THR A 23 4.24 2.07 1.65
CA THR A 23 2.82 1.87 2.00
C THR A 23 2.27 0.65 1.28
N LEU A 24 1.64 -0.24 2.03
CA LEU A 24 1.00 -1.45 1.50
C LEU A 24 -0.46 -1.42 1.87
N PHE A 25 -1.30 -1.33 0.84
CA PHE A 25 -2.75 -1.42 0.99
C PHE A 25 -3.20 -2.87 0.93
N VAL A 26 -3.97 -3.30 1.92
CA VAL A 26 -4.60 -4.63 1.93
C VAL A 26 -6.09 -4.47 1.65
N LYS A 27 -6.60 -5.14 0.61
CA LYS A 27 -8.02 -5.11 0.22
C LYS A 27 -8.87 -5.95 1.16
N GLN A 28 -8.99 -5.48 2.40
CA GLN A 28 -9.78 -6.11 3.44
C GLN A 28 -10.70 -5.10 4.11
N GLY A 29 -11.71 -5.61 4.81
CA GLY A 29 -12.66 -4.79 5.54
C GLY A 29 -13.55 -3.93 4.63
N LYS A 30 -14.15 -2.89 5.22
CA LYS A 30 -15.15 -2.04 4.57
C LYS A 30 -14.58 -1.11 3.47
N TYR A 31 -13.27 -1.06 3.33
CA TYR A 31 -12.58 -0.19 2.36
C TYR A 31 -12.06 -0.96 1.14
N ALA A 32 -12.20 -2.29 1.11
CA ALA A 32 -11.77 -3.13 -0.01
C ALA A 32 -12.42 -2.72 -1.35
N ASP A 33 -13.72 -2.39 -1.29
CA ASP A 33 -14.54 -2.00 -2.44
C ASP A 33 -14.88 -0.50 -2.44
N ALA A 34 -14.29 0.27 -1.52
CA ALA A 34 -14.55 1.70 -1.47
C ALA A 34 -13.85 2.41 -2.63
N GLY A 35 -14.54 3.37 -3.26
CA GLY A 35 -13.89 4.27 -4.19
C GLY A 35 -12.76 5.02 -3.49
N PHE A 36 -11.55 4.94 -4.03
CA PHE A 36 -10.41 5.66 -3.49
C PHE A 36 -10.50 7.15 -3.81
N SER A 37 -9.95 7.98 -2.93
CA SER A 37 -9.79 9.41 -3.21
C SER A 37 -8.83 9.63 -4.38
N ASP A 38 -9.02 10.74 -5.10
CA ASP A 38 -8.12 11.15 -6.16
C ASP A 38 -6.68 11.22 -5.65
N GLY A 39 -5.76 10.54 -6.36
CA GLY A 39 -4.34 10.49 -6.01
C GLY A 39 -3.95 9.42 -5.01
N PHE A 40 -4.85 8.50 -4.63
CA PHE A 40 -4.46 7.31 -3.87
C PHE A 40 -3.63 6.35 -4.74
N VAL A 41 -2.33 6.29 -4.45
CA VAL A 41 -1.39 5.35 -5.07
C VAL A 41 -0.54 4.74 -3.95
N PRO A 42 -0.94 3.61 -3.36
CA PRO A 42 -0.08 2.90 -2.43
C PRO A 42 1.12 2.31 -3.20
N ASP A 43 2.25 2.14 -2.52
CA ASP A 43 3.44 1.56 -3.16
C ASP A 43 3.20 0.08 -3.54
N LEU A 44 2.44 -0.64 -2.70
CA LEU A 44 2.05 -2.03 -2.93
C LEU A 44 0.55 -2.23 -2.60
N THR A 45 -0.09 -3.18 -3.29
CA THR A 45 -1.44 -3.64 -2.95
C THR A 45 -1.46 -5.16 -2.88
N VAL A 46 -2.18 -5.71 -1.90
CA VAL A 46 -2.44 -7.15 -1.79
C VAL A 46 -3.93 -7.41 -1.58
N GLU A 47 -4.41 -8.56 -2.04
CA GLU A 47 -5.80 -8.97 -1.83
C GLU A 47 -6.03 -9.42 -0.38
N GLN A 48 -5.10 -10.20 0.18
CA GLN A 48 -5.18 -10.69 1.55
C GLN A 48 -3.89 -10.41 2.30
N ILE A 49 -3.99 -10.22 3.62
CA ILE A 49 -2.79 -10.02 4.46
C ILE A 49 -1.78 -11.18 4.35
N GLY A 50 -2.27 -12.40 4.10
CA GLY A 50 -1.43 -13.59 3.92
C GLY A 50 -0.57 -13.56 2.65
N ASP A 51 -0.91 -12.71 1.68
CA ASP A 51 -0.16 -12.56 0.42
C ASP A 51 1.13 -11.77 0.62
N THR A 52 1.28 -11.09 1.76
CA THR A 52 2.54 -10.40 2.14
C THR A 52 3.75 -11.34 2.15
N ARG A 53 3.52 -12.65 2.34
CA ARG A 53 4.57 -13.68 2.29
C ARG A 53 5.18 -13.88 0.91
N PHE A 54 4.50 -13.41 -0.14
CA PHE A 54 4.98 -13.48 -1.53
C PHE A 54 5.71 -12.21 -1.95
N ILE A 55 5.77 -11.19 -1.09
CA ILE A 55 6.49 -9.95 -1.40
C ILE A 55 7.98 -10.18 -1.21
N THR A 56 8.75 -9.93 -2.26
CA THR A 56 10.20 -10.09 -2.24
C THR A 56 10.89 -8.82 -1.72
N PRO A 57 12.10 -8.94 -1.13
CA PRO A 57 12.89 -7.79 -0.69
C PRO A 57 13.10 -6.73 -1.78
N GLU A 58 13.22 -7.14 -3.04
CA GLU A 58 13.48 -6.28 -4.19
C GLU A 58 12.30 -5.33 -4.47
N GLN A 59 11.07 -5.75 -4.15
CA GLN A 59 9.88 -4.90 -4.30
C GLN A 59 9.88 -3.70 -3.35
N PHE A 60 10.71 -3.71 -2.30
CA PHE A 60 10.90 -2.58 -1.41
C PHE A 60 11.95 -1.57 -1.90
N LEU A 61 12.76 -1.93 -2.90
CA LEU A 61 13.84 -1.07 -3.41
C LEU A 61 13.31 0.01 -4.36
N HIS A 62 12.15 -0.22 -4.98
CA HIS A 62 11.52 0.69 -5.94
C HIS A 62 10.01 0.81 -5.69
N PRO A 63 9.58 1.68 -4.74
CA PRO A 63 8.19 1.76 -4.29
C PRO A 63 7.15 2.20 -5.34
N GLN A 64 7.53 2.43 -6.60
CA GLN A 64 6.60 2.79 -7.68
C GLN A 64 6.41 1.68 -8.74
N ALA A 65 6.97 0.49 -8.50
CA ALA A 65 6.78 -0.64 -9.41
C ALA A 65 5.44 -1.34 -9.11
N SER A 66 4.42 -0.99 -9.90
CA SER A 66 3.15 -1.72 -9.96
C SER A 66 3.42 -3.23 -10.10
N ALA A 67 3.08 -4.01 -9.06
CA ALA A 67 3.11 -5.46 -9.13
C ALA A 67 2.02 -5.90 -10.13
N ARG A 68 2.46 -6.50 -11.23
CA ARG A 68 1.59 -7.17 -12.21
C ARG A 68 1.06 -8.48 -11.65
#